data_AF-A0A840F2L6-F1
#
_entry.id   AF-A0A840F2L6-F1
#
_cell.length_a   1.000
_cell.length_b   1.000
_cell.length_c   1.000
_cell.angle_alpha   90.00
_cell.angle_beta   90.00
_cell.angle_gamma   90.00
#
_symmetry.space_group_name_H-M   'P 1'
#
loop_
_entity.id
_entity.type
_entity.pdbx_description
1 polymer ?
#
loop_
_entity_poly.entity_id
_entity_poly.type
_entity_poly.pdbx_seq_one_letter_code
_entity_poly.pdbx_strand_id
1 'polypeptide(L)' 'MADPRVKTHTAHMSFRVPEAVKSAARQGAADAGMSLTDWITLLIAQGADQVDLIPNRLKKQEELDFQLTA' A
#
# COMPACT_ATOMS: atom_id res chain seq x y z
N MET A 1 2.45 21.33 17.22
CA MET A 1 3.26 20.09 17.20
C MET A 1 2.30 18.92 17.38
N ALA A 2 2.34 17.90 16.52
CA ALA A 2 1.53 16.70 16.68
C ALA A 2 1.96 15.93 17.95
N ASP A 3 1.00 15.53 18.78
CA ASP A 3 1.23 14.88 20.08
C ASP A 3 1.82 13.46 19.90
N PRO A 4 2.98 13.13 20.50
CA PRO A 4 3.65 11.84 20.36
C PRO A 4 2.89 10.65 20.99
N ARG A 5 1.75 10.87 21.67
CA ARG A 5 0.92 9.81 22.24
C ARG A 5 -0.20 9.32 21.34
N VAL A 6 -0.42 9.96 20.19
CA VAL A 6 -1.42 9.52 19.22
C VAL A 6 -0.87 8.28 18.50
N LYS A 7 -1.13 7.11 19.09
CA LYS A 7 -0.97 5.84 18.37
C LYS A 7 -1.98 5.87 17.23
N THR A 8 -1.50 6.05 16.01
CA THR A 8 -2.32 5.88 14.81
C THR A 8 -2.83 4.44 14.84
N HIS A 9 -4.06 4.25 15.28
CA HIS A 9 -4.67 2.93 15.31
C HIS A 9 -4.89 2.50 13.87
N THR A 10 -4.15 1.50 13.41
CA THR A 10 -4.42 0.88 12.11
C THR A 10 -5.75 0.15 12.22
N ALA A 11 -6.77 0.63 11.50
CA ALA A 11 -8.01 -0.08 11.37
C ALA A 11 -7.77 -1.36 10.55
N HIS A 12 -8.14 -2.52 11.10
CA HIS A 12 -8.06 -3.80 10.39
C HIS A 12 -9.41 -4.11 9.76
N MET A 13 -9.43 -4.36 8.46
CA MET A 13 -10.61 -4.82 7.73
C MET A 13 -10.35 -6.19 7.13
N SER A 14 -11.33 -7.08 7.20
CA SER A 14 -11.30 -8.36 6.49
C SER A 14 -12.42 -8.43 5.48
N PHE A 15 -12.10 -8.86 4.27
CA PHE A 15 -13.05 -8.99 3.16
C PHE A 15 -13.02 -10.41 2.61
N ARG A 16 -14.21 -10.94 2.32
CA ARG A 16 -14.32 -12.20 1.59
C ARG A 16 -14.24 -11.89 0.10
N VAL A 17 -13.25 -12.46 -0.55
CA VAL A 17 -13.03 -12.35 -1.99
C VAL A 17 -12.90 -13.75 -2.59
N PRO A 18 -13.35 -13.95 -3.85
CA PRO A 18 -13.14 -15.21 -4.56
C PRO A 18 -11.66 -15.59 -4.62
N GLU A 19 -11.37 -16.89 -4.61
CA GLU A 19 -9.98 -17.35 -4.53
C GLU A 19 -9.16 -16.95 -5.77
N ALA A 20 -9.79 -16.93 -6.95
CA ALA A 20 -9.17 -16.42 -8.17
C ALA A 20 -8.68 -14.97 -8.02
N VAL A 21 -9.45 -14.11 -7.34
CA VAL A 21 -9.08 -12.70 -7.09
C VAL A 21 -7.91 -12.62 -6.11
N LYS A 22 -7.93 -13.43 -5.04
CA LYS A 22 -6.79 -13.47 -4.09
C LYS A 22 -5.51 -13.93 -4.77
N SER A 23 -5.59 -14.93 -5.65
CA SER A 23 -4.43 -15.43 -6.38
C SER A 23 -3.86 -14.34 -7.29
N ALA A 24 -4.71 -13.64 -8.05
CA ALA A 24 -4.28 -12.54 -8.90
C ALA A 24 -3.64 -11.41 -8.08
N ALA A 25 -4.24 -11.06 -6.92
CA ALA A 25 -3.70 -10.03 -6.05
C ALA A 25 -2.34 -10.40 -5.44
N ARG A 26 -2.15 -11.67 -5.05
CA ARG A 26 -0.85 -12.16 -4.57
C ARG A 26 0.22 -12.10 -5.65
N GLN A 27 -0.12 -12.48 -6.89
CA GLN A 27 0.81 -12.40 -8.00
C GLN A 27 1.20 -10.94 -8.26
N GLY A 28 0.22 -10.04 -8.36
CA GLY A 28 0.48 -8.62 -8.58
C GLY A 28 1.34 -7.97 -7.49
N ALA A 29 1.12 -8.34 -6.22
CA ALA A 29 1.96 -7.89 -5.12
C ALA A 29 3.40 -8.42 -5.21
N ALA A 30 3.57 -9.68 -5.60
CA ALA A 30 4.88 -10.30 -5.78
C ALA A 30 5.66 -9.67 -6.94
N ASP A 31 4.99 -9.44 -8.07
CA ASP A 31 5.59 -8.80 -9.25
C ASP A 31 6.04 -7.36 -8.96
N ALA A 32 5.31 -6.66 -8.10
CA ALA A 32 5.63 -5.32 -7.65
C ALA A 32 6.58 -5.28 -6.42
N GLY A 33 7.11 -6.43 -5.98
CA GLY A 33 8.08 -6.51 -4.89
C GLY A 33 7.58 -6.02 -3.53
N MET A 34 6.25 -5.99 -3.32
CA MET A 34 5.63 -5.35 -2.16
C MET A 34 4.70 -6.30 -1.39
N SER A 35 4.32 -5.89 -0.18
CA SER A 35 3.36 -6.67 0.60
C SER A 35 1.97 -6.61 -0.05
N LEU A 36 1.19 -7.69 0.08
CA LEU A 36 -0.18 -7.73 -0.45
C LEU A 36 -1.05 -6.57 0.07
N THR A 37 -0.89 -6.21 1.34
CA THR A 37 -1.62 -5.11 1.96
C THR A 37 -1.23 -3.77 1.34
N ASP A 38 0.06 -3.54 1.10
CA ASP A 38 0.55 -2.30 0.49
C ASP A 38 0.09 -2.18 -0.96
N TRP A 39 0.17 -3.27 -1.72
CA TRP A 39 -0.31 -3.33 -3.09
C TRP A 39 -1.80 -3.00 -3.20
N ILE A 40 -2.63 -3.62 -2.35
CA ILE A 40 -4.07 -3.32 -2.32
C ILE A 40 -4.32 -1.87 -1.89
N THR A 41 -3.57 -1.36 -0.91
CA THR A 41 -3.72 0.02 -0.43
C THR A 41 -3.44 1.03 -1.55
N LEU A 42 -2.40 0.79 -2.35
CA LEU A 42 -2.08 1.61 -3.52
C LEU A 42 -3.21 1.58 -4.55
N LEU A 43 -3.72 0.39 -4.88
CA LEU A 43 -4.81 0.26 -5.86
C LEU A 43 -6.11 0.94 -5.39
N ILE A 44 -6.44 0.85 -4.11
CA ILE A 44 -7.62 1.54 -3.55
C ILE A 44 -7.42 3.06 -3.63
N ALA A 45 -6.24 3.57 -3.24
CA ALA A 45 -5.95 5.00 -3.30
C ALA A 45 -5.98 5.53 -4.74
N GLN A 46 -5.41 4.78 -5.70
CA GLN A 46 -5.44 5.11 -7.13
C GLN A 46 -6.87 5.07 -7.70
N GLY A 47 -7.63 4.01 -7.39
CA GLY A 47 -9.01 3.88 -7.86
C GLY A 47 -9.98 4.91 -7.25
N ALA A 48 -9.66 5.43 -6.07
CA ALA A 48 -10.41 6.50 -5.41
C ALA A 48 -9.94 7.92 -5.79
N ASP A 49 -8.90 8.05 -6.63
CA ASP A 49 -8.23 9.32 -6.95
C ASP A 49 -7.75 10.08 -5.69
N GLN A 50 -7.34 9.34 -4.65
CA GLN A 50 -6.87 9.87 -3.37
C GLN A 50 -5.42 9.47 -3.12
N VAL A 51 -4.52 9.91 -4.01
CA VAL A 51 -3.06 9.65 -3.96
C VAL A 51 -2.42 10.16 -2.65
N ASP A 52 -3.05 11.15 -2.01
CA ASP A 52 -2.61 11.69 -0.72
C ASP A 52 -2.69 10.67 0.42
N LEU A 53 -3.59 9.68 0.32
CA LEU A 53 -3.78 8.63 1.32
C LEU A 53 -2.75 7.51 1.24
N ILE A 54 -1.90 7.48 0.21
CA ILE A 54 -0.83 6.49 0.10
C ILE A 54 0.14 6.68 1.28
N PRO A 55 0.42 5.63 2.08
CA PRO A 55 1.34 5.72 3.21
C PRO A 55 2.71 6.27 2.80
N ASN A 56 3.24 7.23 3.56
CA ASN A 56 4.55 7.84 3.29
C ASN A 56 5.71 6.82 3.21
N ARG A 57 5.57 5.65 3.85
CA ARG A 57 6.55 4.56 3.73
C ARG A 57 6.65 4.02 2.30
N LEU A 58 5.55 4.01 1.56
CA LEU A 58 5.49 3.53 0.17
C LEU A 58 5.96 4.62 -0.80
N LYS A 59 5.55 5.88 -0.58
CA LYS A 59 6.04 7.04 -1.36
C LYS A 59 7.56 7.15 -1.36
N LYS A 60 8.19 6.91 -0.20
CA LYS A 60 9.66 6.94 -0.04
C LYS A 60 10.40 5.78 -0.70
N GLN A 61 9.75 4.62 -0.86
CA GLN A 61 10.37 3.47 -1.51
C GLN A 61 10.56 3.73 -3.01
N GLU A 62 9.56 4.31 -3.68
CA GLU A 62 9.68 4.73 -5.08
C GLU A 62 10.73 5.84 -5.27
N GLU A 63 10.81 6.81 -4.35
CA GLU A 63 11.85 7.85 -4.37
C GLU A 63 13.27 7.29 -4.20
N LEU A 64 13.46 6.26 -3.37
CA LEU A 64 14.76 5.61 -3.15
C LEU A 64 15.21 4.80 -4.35
N ASP A 65 14.31 4.06 -5.00
CA ASP A 65 14.64 3.26 -6.19
C ASP A 65 14.97 4.17 -7.39
N PHE A 66 14.34 5.35 -7.51
CA PHE A 66 14.67 6.33 -8.54
C PHE A 66 16.03 7.02 -8.32
N GLN A 67 16.45 7.20 -7.06
CA GLN A 67 17.76 7.77 -6.73
C GLN A 67 18.91 6.76 -6.89
N LEU A 68 18.65 5.45 -6.81
CA LEU A 68 19.66 4.41 -7.02
C LEU A 68 19.93 4.11 -8.50
N THR A 69 19.09 4.63 -9.41
CA THR A 69 19.25 4.47 -10.86
C THR A 69 19.70 5.74 -11.59
N ALA A 70 19.89 6.86 -10.89
CA ALA A 70 20.40 8.12 -11.43
C ALA A 70 21.91 8.29 -11.16
#